data_AF-A0A7X4DTV6-F1
#
_entry.id   AF-A0A7X4DTV6-F1
#
_cell.length_a   1.000
_cell.length_b   1.000
_cell.length_c   1.000
_cell.angle_alpha   90.00
_cell.angle_beta   90.00
_cell.angle_gamma   90.00
#
_symmetry.space_group_name_H-M   'P 1'
#
loop_
_entity.id
_entity.type
_entity.pdbx_description
1 polymer ?
#
loop_
_entity_poly.entity_id
_entity_poly.type
_entity_poly.pdbx_seq_one_letter_code
_entity_poly.pdbx_strand_id
1 'polypeptide(L)'
;IVLIYMFLGMFLEGIAMLVLTIPVVIPIAIGLNWDLIWFGIIIVIVLEMGMISPPVGINVFVVKSIAPDVPMGTIFRGIWPFWFAMAAMIGLLILFPQIALFLPETIVAG
;
A
#
# COMPACT_ATOMS: atom_id res chain seq x y z
N ILE A 1 -0.20 9.92 8.15
CA ILE A 1 0.64 8.71 7.90
C ILE A 1 0.31 8.11 6.53
N VAL A 2 -0.92 7.63 6.32
CA VAL A 2 -1.38 7.08 5.01
C VAL A 2 -1.02 7.97 3.81
N LEU A 3 -1.35 9.26 3.86
CA LEU A 3 -1.03 10.19 2.75
C LEU A 3 0.48 10.36 2.52
N ILE A 4 1.29 10.29 3.58
CA ILE A 4 2.76 10.39 3.49
C ILE A 4 3.33 9.13 2.83
N TYR A 5 2.86 7.94 3.22
CA TYR A 5 3.25 6.68 2.59
C TYR A 5 2.82 6.60 1.13
N MET A 6 1.62 7.08 0.81
CA MET A 6 1.13 7.14 -0.57
C MET A 6 2.03 8.03 -1.43
N PHE A 7 2.43 9.20 -0.92
CA PHE A 7 3.32 10.10 -1.64
C PHE A 7 4.74 9.56 -1.75
N LEU A 8 5.30 8.99 -0.67
CA LEU A 8 6.63 8.36 -0.71
C LEU A 8 6.66 7.15 -1.66
N GLY A 9 5.57 6.38 -1.74
CA GLY A 9 5.46 5.16 -2.56
C GLY A 9 5.42 5.44 -4.04
N MET A 10 5.11 6.68 -4.40
CA MET A 10 5.25 7.14 -5.76
C MET A 10 6.71 7.32 -6.19
N PHE A 11 7.70 7.33 -5.30
CA PHE A 11 9.12 7.58 -5.65
C PHE A 11 10.08 6.47 -5.22
N LEU A 12 9.78 5.80 -4.11
CA LEU A 12 10.64 4.79 -3.50
C LEU A 12 10.03 3.39 -3.70
N GLU A 13 10.90 2.41 -3.93
CA GLU A 13 10.54 1.00 -3.95
C GLU A 13 10.11 0.53 -2.54
N GLY A 14 9.20 -0.45 -2.49
CA GLY A 14 8.42 -0.75 -1.29
C GLY A 14 9.24 -1.19 -0.08
N ILE A 15 10.22 -2.07 -0.27
CA ILE A 15 11.08 -2.53 0.82
C ILE A 15 11.98 -1.39 1.30
N ALA A 16 12.55 -0.62 0.38
CA ALA A 16 13.39 0.53 0.73
C ALA A 16 12.63 1.57 1.57
N MET A 17 11.37 1.86 1.23
CA MET A 17 10.55 2.76 2.03
C MET A 17 10.25 2.20 3.41
N LEU A 18 9.87 0.92 3.52
CA LEU A 18 9.56 0.31 4.81
C LEU A 18 10.76 0.41 5.75
N VAL A 19 11.95 0.03 5.30
CA VAL A 19 13.16 0.08 6.12
C VAL A 19 13.46 1.50 6.62
N LEU A 20 13.25 2.51 5.79
CA LEU A 20 13.47 3.92 6.16
C LEU A 20 12.42 4.46 7.13
N THR A 21 11.16 4.04 6.98
CA THR A 21 10.02 4.63 7.69
C THR A 21 9.67 3.88 8.98
N ILE A 22 9.88 2.57 9.04
CA ILE A 22 9.62 1.70 10.19
C ILE A 22 10.13 2.29 11.52
N PRO A 23 11.40 2.77 11.63
CA PRO A 23 11.94 3.28 12.89
C PRO A 23 11.17 4.48 13.45
N VAL A 24 10.53 5.25 12.58
CA VAL A 24 9.71 6.41 12.96
C VAL A 24 8.27 5.99 13.23
N VAL A 25 7.73 5.11 12.41
CA VAL A 25 6.29 4.87 12.37
C VAL A 25 5.84 3.83 13.39
N ILE A 26 6.68 2.84 13.73
CA ILE A 26 6.36 1.87 14.80
C ILE A 26 6.21 2.56 16.17
N PRO A 27 7.15 3.42 16.63
CA PRO A 27 6.97 4.12 17.90
C PRO A 27 5.70 4.97 17.96
N ILE A 28 5.32 5.59 16.84
CA ILE A 28 4.07 6.37 16.74
C ILE A 28 2.85 5.46 16.88
N ALA A 29 2.83 4.33 16.16
CA ALA A 29 1.72 3.37 16.23
C ALA A 29 1.56 2.79 17.64
N ILE A 30 2.67 2.44 18.32
CA ILE A 30 2.67 1.98 19.70
C ILE A 30 2.16 3.08 20.64
N GLY A 31 2.63 4.33 20.47
CA GLY A 31 2.18 5.47 21.27
C GLY A 31 0.69 5.79 21.12
N LEU A 32 0.08 5.41 19.99
CA LEU A 32 -1.36 5.54 19.73
C LEU A 32 -2.15 4.27 20.11
N ASN A 33 -1.51 3.25 20.69
CA ASN A 33 -2.09 1.95 21.01
C ASN A 33 -2.75 1.25 19.80
N TRP A 34 -2.13 1.38 18.63
CA TRP A 34 -2.59 0.68 17.43
C TRP A 34 -2.09 -0.76 17.40
N ASP A 35 -2.93 -1.66 16.88
CA ASP A 35 -2.50 -3.00 16.53
C ASP A 35 -1.50 -2.93 15.36
N LEU A 36 -0.30 -3.45 15.57
CA LEU A 36 0.80 -3.37 14.62
C LEU A 36 0.58 -4.23 13.38
N ILE A 37 -0.19 -5.31 13.48
CA ILE A 37 -0.50 -6.20 12.35
C ILE A 37 -1.48 -5.48 11.43
N TRP A 38 -2.60 -5.01 11.98
CA TRP A 38 -3.59 -4.22 11.24
C TRP A 38 -2.95 -3.00 10.58
N PHE A 39 -2.13 -2.28 11.33
CA PHE A 39 -1.44 -1.09 10.84
C PHE A 39 -0.43 -1.42 9.73
N GLY A 40 0.33 -2.51 9.90
CA GLY A 40 1.26 -3.01 8.88
C GLY A 40 0.55 -3.39 7.58
N ILE A 41 -0.60 -4.06 7.66
CA ILE A 41 -1.41 -4.41 6.49
C ILE A 41 -1.85 -3.14 5.75
N ILE A 42 -2.34 -2.12 6.46
CA ILE A 42 -2.71 -0.84 5.84
C ILE A 42 -1.51 -0.19 5.14
N ILE A 43 -0.35 -0.16 5.80
CA ILE A 43 0.87 0.39 5.20
C ILE A 43 1.21 -0.33 3.90
N VAL A 44 1.20 -1.67 3.88
CA VAL A 44 1.53 -2.47 2.69
C VAL A 44 0.58 -2.13 1.54
N ILE A 45 -0.73 -2.06 1.80
CA ILE A 45 -1.70 -1.72 0.76
C ILE A 45 -1.45 -0.30 0.20
N VAL A 46 -1.19 0.66 1.07
CA VAL A 46 -0.89 2.05 0.67
C VAL A 46 0.39 2.13 -0.14
N LEU A 47 1.38 1.30 0.20
CA LEU A 47 2.63 1.17 -0.53
C LEU A 47 2.40 0.68 -1.96
N GLU A 48 1.66 -0.41 -2.11
CA GLU A 48 1.27 -0.97 -3.41
C GLU A 48 0.45 0.03 -4.24
N MET A 49 -0.42 0.81 -3.60
CA MET A 49 -1.14 1.90 -4.26
C MET A 49 -0.19 2.99 -4.77
N GLY A 50 0.88 3.31 -4.04
CA GLY A 50 1.91 4.25 -4.48
C GLY A 50 2.66 3.77 -5.72
N MET A 51 2.97 2.47 -5.79
CA MET A 51 3.75 1.86 -6.88
C MET A 51 3.02 1.82 -8.23
N ILE A 52 1.69 1.95 -8.24
CA ILE A 52 0.87 2.00 -9.45
C ILE A 52 0.40 3.44 -9.78
N SER A 53 0.53 4.37 -8.84
CA SER A 53 0.07 5.75 -9.01
C SER A 53 1.13 6.61 -9.75
N PRO A 54 0.72 7.54 -10.63
CA PRO A 54 1.63 8.58 -11.13
C PRO A 54 2.16 9.41 -9.94
N PRO A 55 3.42 9.89 -9.90
CA PRO A 55 4.37 10.15 -11.00
C PRO A 55 5.38 9.06 -11.41
N VAL A 56 5.92 8.21 -10.52
CA VAL A 56 6.92 7.19 -10.94
C VAL A 56 6.26 5.85 -11.27
N GLY A 57 5.18 5.43 -10.59
CA GLY A 57 4.41 4.25 -10.98
C GLY A 57 5.26 3.08 -11.50
N ILE A 58 6.25 2.61 -10.72
CA ILE A 58 7.29 1.67 -11.19
C ILE A 58 6.67 0.44 -11.86
N ASN A 59 5.58 -0.08 -11.31
CA ASN A 59 4.86 -1.21 -11.88
C ASN A 59 4.27 -0.90 -13.27
N VAL A 60 3.87 0.35 -13.51
CA VAL A 60 3.37 0.85 -14.80
C VAL A 60 4.49 0.92 -15.83
N PHE A 61 5.70 1.33 -15.42
CA PHE A 61 6.88 1.33 -16.30
C PHE A 61 7.29 -0.09 -16.69
N VAL A 62 7.18 -1.05 -15.78
CA VAL A 62 7.40 -2.48 -16.10
C VAL A 62 6.37 -2.98 -17.11
N VAL A 63 5.08 -2.63 -16.96
CA VAL A 63 4.08 -3.01 -17.96
C VAL A 63 4.38 -2.36 -19.33
N LYS A 64 4.81 -1.10 -19.34
CA LYS A 64 5.20 -0.39 -20.56
C LYS A 64 6.40 -1.02 -21.27
N SER A 65 7.34 -1.64 -20.55
CA SER A 65 8.48 -2.32 -21.17
C SER A 65 8.09 -3.63 -21.87
N ILE A 66 7.02 -4.29 -21.37
CA ILE A 66 6.46 -5.52 -21.97
C ILE A 66 5.51 -5.19 -23.12
N ALA A 67 4.78 -4.07 -23.04
CA ALA A 67 3.82 -3.59 -24.03
C ALA A 67 4.21 -2.20 -24.58
N PRO A 68 5.28 -2.10 -25.40
CA PRO A 68 5.81 -0.83 -25.88
C PRO A 68 4.83 -0.07 -26.79
N ASP A 69 3.87 -0.73 -27.42
CA ASP A 69 2.88 -0.10 -28.31
C ASP A 69 1.76 0.63 -27.56
N VAL A 70 1.56 0.34 -26.28
CA VAL A 70 0.47 0.93 -25.48
C VAL A 70 0.93 2.27 -24.88
N PRO A 71 0.24 3.40 -25.13
CA PRO A 71 0.59 4.67 -24.52
C PRO A 71 0.55 4.61 -22.99
N MET A 72 1.53 5.22 -22.31
CA MET A 72 1.62 5.24 -20.84
C MET A 72 0.34 5.79 -20.18
N GLY A 73 -0.26 6.82 -20.80
CA GLY A 73 -1.52 7.40 -20.33
C GLY A 73 -2.70 6.42 -20.36
N THR A 74 -2.73 5.47 -21.30
CA THR A 74 -3.76 4.42 -21.35
C THR A 74 -3.57 3.42 -20.21
N ILE A 75 -2.33 3.05 -19.92
CA ILE A 75 -2.01 2.15 -18.81
C ILE A 75 -2.41 2.80 -17.48
N PHE A 76 -2.02 4.06 -17.24
CA PHE A 76 -2.45 4.79 -16.04
C PHE A 76 -3.97 4.94 -15.93
N ARG A 77 -4.67 5.12 -17.06
CA ARG A 77 -6.14 5.18 -17.03
C ARG A 77 -6.77 3.85 -16.64
N GLY A 78 -6.17 2.74 -17.06
CA GLY A 78 -6.57 1.38 -16.70
C GLY A 78 -6.32 1.00 -15.23
N ILE A 79 -5.47 1.75 -14.52
CA ILE A 79 -5.14 1.47 -13.11
C ILE A 79 -6.20 2.00 -12.15
N TRP A 80 -6.92 3.07 -12.49
CA TRP A 80 -7.89 3.70 -11.60
C TRP A 80 -8.93 2.76 -11.00
N PRO A 81 -9.56 1.82 -11.74
CA PRO A 81 -10.48 0.84 -11.15
C PRO A 81 -9.84 0.01 -10.04
N PHE A 82 -8.59 -0.43 -10.24
CA PHE A 82 -7.85 -1.20 -9.23
C PHE A 82 -7.47 -0.32 -8.03
N TRP A 83 -7.03 0.91 -8.29
CA TRP A 83 -6.71 1.87 -7.25
C TRP A 83 -7.92 2.16 -6.34
N PHE A 84 -9.11 2.36 -6.92
CA PHE A 84 -10.34 2.55 -6.15
C PHE A 84 -10.76 1.31 -5.37
N ALA A 85 -10.54 0.11 -5.91
CA ALA A 85 -10.77 -1.13 -5.18
C ALA A 85 -9.85 -1.26 -3.95
N MET A 86 -8.57 -0.88 -4.08
CA MET A 86 -7.63 -0.85 -2.96
C MET A 86 -8.02 0.21 -1.91
N ALA A 87 -8.46 1.39 -2.35
CA ALA A 87 -8.96 2.44 -1.46
C ALA A 87 -10.21 1.97 -0.69
N ALA A 88 -11.14 1.28 -1.37
CA ALA A 88 -12.30 0.68 -0.74
C ALA A 88 -11.90 -0.41 0.27
N MET A 89 -10.90 -1.23 -0.06
CA MET A 89 -10.35 -2.24 0.85
C MET A 89 -9.76 -1.60 2.11
N ILE A 90 -8.98 -0.53 1.98
CA ILE A 90 -8.48 0.23 3.13
C ILE A 90 -9.64 0.74 3.99
N GLY A 91 -10.65 1.36 3.36
CA GLY A 91 -11.84 1.84 4.08
C GLY A 91 -12.53 0.72 4.86
N LEU A 92 -12.66 -0.46 4.24
CA LEU A 92 -13.25 -1.64 4.86
C LEU A 92 -12.39 -2.17 6.02
N LEU A 93 -11.08 -2.22 5.89
CA LEU A 93 -10.17 -2.63 6.98
C LEU A 93 -10.12 -1.61 8.12
N ILE A 94 -10.34 -0.34 7.85
CA ILE A 94 -10.47 0.69 8.89
C ILE A 94 -11.77 0.52 9.68
N LEU A 95 -12.87 0.20 9.01
CA LEU A 95 -14.17 -0.02 9.65
C LEU A 95 -14.26 -1.38 10.35
N PHE A 96 -13.60 -2.40 9.80
CA PHE A 96 -13.63 -3.78 10.26
C PHE A 96 -12.21 -4.36 10.38
N PRO A 97 -11.43 -3.93 11.38
CA PRO A 97 -10.05 -4.39 11.58
C PRO A 97 -9.95 -5.91 11.78
N GLN A 98 -11.01 -6.54 12.26
CA GLN A 98 -11.09 -7.99 12.47
C GLN A 98 -10.84 -8.78 11.18
N ILE A 99 -11.13 -8.22 10.01
CA ILE A 99 -10.89 -8.89 8.72
C ILE A 99 -9.38 -9.07 8.47
N ALA A 100 -8.59 -8.07 8.84
CA ALA A 100 -7.13 -8.14 8.76
C ALA A 100 -6.53 -9.07 9.84
N LEU A 101 -7.16 -9.15 11.00
CA LEU A 101 -6.65 -9.90 12.16
C LEU A 101 -7.12 -11.35 12.22
N PHE A 102 -8.20 -11.70 11.54
CA PHE A 102 -8.80 -13.04 11.58
C PHE A 102 -7.81 -14.15 11.24
N LEU A 103 -7.06 -13.99 10.16
CA LEU A 103 -6.10 -15.00 9.71
C LEU A 103 -4.85 -15.07 10.61
N PRO A 104 -4.20 -13.95 10.99
CA PRO A 104 -3.16 -13.95 12.00
C PRO A 104 -3.59 -14.61 13.33
N GLU A 105 -4.77 -14.27 13.84
CA GLU A 105 -5.29 -14.83 15.09
C GLU A 105 -5.53 -16.34 15.00
N THR A 106 -6.02 -16.85 13.86
CA THR A 106 -6.25 -18.31 13.70
C THR A 106 -4.99 -19.13 13.48
N ILE A 107 -3.92 -18.54 12.92
CA ILE A 107 -2.66 -19.27 12.63
C ILE A 107 -1.65 -19.13 13.78
N VAL A 108 -1.59 -17.98 14.45
CA VAL A 108 -0.59 -17.71 15.49
C VAL A 108 -1.08 -18.10 16.88
N ALA A 109 -2.41 -18.19 17.09
CA ALA A 109 -2.98 -18.68 18.36
C ALA A 109 -3.17 -20.21 18.42
N GLY A 110 -2.65 -20.96 17.44
CA GLY A 110 -2.58 -22.44 17.44
C GLY A 110 -1.16 -22.94 17.69
#